data_AF-A0A1Q9NR11-F1
#
_entry.id   AF-A0A1Q9NR11-F1
#
_cell.length_a   1.000
_cell.length_b   1.000
_cell.length_c   1.000
_cell.angle_alpha   90.00
_cell.angle_beta   90.00
_cell.angle_gamma   90.00
#
_symmetry.space_group_name_H-M   'P 1'
#
loop_
_entity.id
_entity.type
_entity.pdbx_description
1 polymer ?
#
loop_
_entity_poly.entity_id
_entity_poly.type
_entity_poly.pdbx_seq_one_letter_code
_entity_poly.pdbx_strand_id
1 'polypeptide(L)'
;MPPNDFSFEFENENYYSNQLINTLDLDEFDSKLISSLYREEQLTQDEYLILDFIGVNDLLRDGTLSISFQAMKRIISLHQARLTKAVNRLIAKDLLIKEKFGYTLTDEGITLFQRLHIQFQKFALKQPNDLFTHIAEGNVQGPSLQEFQYQEIENALIGKWFGKFRYTSKILNNNSLEIGWISTDGTLFASLKIGPGNELKINLSTYDLTIAQTEIQYLISHLSQILEASIDAPVVFNHFSIFDKNNQKIETDFAKIKFAG
;
A
#
# COMPACT_ATOMS: atom_id res chain seq x y z
N MET A 1 22.21 -26.70 10.65
CA MET A 1 20.76 -26.55 10.91
C MET A 1 20.22 -25.64 9.83
N PRO A 2 19.19 -26.03 9.06
CA PRO A 2 18.53 -25.08 8.20
C PRO A 2 17.82 -24.04 9.08
N PRO A 3 17.57 -22.82 8.59
CA PRO A 3 16.72 -21.87 9.30
C PRO A 3 15.32 -22.49 9.38
N ASN A 4 14.70 -22.45 10.57
CA ASN A 4 13.30 -22.81 10.73
C ASN A 4 12.46 -21.97 9.76
N ASP A 5 11.67 -22.63 8.92
CA ASP A 5 10.54 -22.02 8.22
C ASP A 5 9.57 -21.51 9.29
N PHE A 6 9.62 -20.20 9.57
CA PHE A 6 8.65 -19.53 10.42
C PHE A 6 7.48 -19.09 9.54
N SER A 7 6.42 -19.90 9.48
CA SER A 7 5.16 -19.50 8.89
C SER A 7 4.41 -18.58 9.84
N PHE A 8 4.27 -17.30 9.49
CA PHE A 8 3.42 -16.35 10.18
C PHE A 8 1.95 -16.66 9.85
N GLU A 9 1.16 -17.12 10.83
CA GLU A 9 -0.28 -17.28 10.66
C GLU A 9 -0.96 -15.91 10.81
N PHE A 10 -1.25 -15.26 9.68
CA PHE A 10 -2.11 -14.09 9.64
C PHE A 10 -3.57 -14.56 9.59
N GLU A 11 -4.31 -14.41 10.70
CA GLU A 11 -5.75 -14.68 10.69
C GLU A 11 -6.46 -13.69 9.76
N ASN A 12 -7.11 -14.23 8.73
CA ASN A 12 -7.92 -13.56 7.70
C ASN A 12 -7.16 -12.78 6.62
N GLU A 13 -6.52 -13.52 5.72
CA GLU A 13 -6.47 -13.14 4.31
C GLU A 13 -7.89 -12.83 3.82
N ASN A 14 -8.14 -11.64 3.26
CA ASN A 14 -8.72 -11.54 1.91
C ASN A 14 -9.03 -10.12 1.40
N TYR A 15 -9.03 -9.04 2.21
CA TYR A 15 -9.40 -7.71 1.67
C TYR A 15 -8.61 -6.50 2.17
N TYR A 16 -7.83 -6.65 3.25
CA TYR A 16 -7.07 -5.54 3.85
C TYR A 16 -5.71 -5.28 3.19
N SER A 17 -5.34 -6.10 2.21
CA SER A 17 -4.11 -5.98 1.43
C SER A 17 -4.13 -4.81 0.45
N ASN A 18 -4.68 -3.63 0.77
CA ASN A 18 -4.73 -2.51 -0.20
C ASN A 18 -4.43 -1.14 0.41
N GLN A 19 -4.33 -1.04 1.74
CA GLN A 19 -3.97 0.20 2.44
C GLN A 19 -2.59 0.09 3.07
N LEU A 20 -1.92 1.25 3.17
CA LEU A 20 -0.75 1.36 4.03
C LEU A 20 -1.23 1.53 5.47
N ILE A 21 -0.85 0.61 6.34
CA ILE A 21 -1.28 0.59 7.75
C ILE A 21 -0.19 1.23 8.60
N ASN A 22 -0.57 2.14 9.49
CA ASN A 22 0.30 2.55 10.58
C ASN A 22 0.04 1.65 11.79
N THR A 23 1.06 0.96 12.24
CA THR A 23 0.98 0.01 13.36
C THR A 23 1.32 0.61 14.70
N LEU A 24 1.92 1.80 14.72
CA LEU A 24 2.41 2.40 15.95
C LEU A 24 1.87 3.80 16.18
N ASP A 25 1.29 3.96 17.36
CA ASP A 25 1.11 5.27 17.96
C ASP A 25 2.42 5.69 18.65
N LEU A 26 2.79 6.96 18.49
CA LEU A 26 3.93 7.55 19.18
C LEU A 26 3.81 7.45 20.71
N ASP A 27 2.57 7.39 21.20
CA ASP A 27 2.24 7.27 22.62
C ASP A 27 2.47 5.85 23.18
N GLU A 28 2.69 4.85 22.33
CA GLU A 28 3.03 3.47 22.74
C GLU A 28 4.53 3.29 23.06
N PHE A 29 5.35 4.33 22.87
CA PHE A 29 6.78 4.28 23.17
C PHE A 29 7.08 4.61 24.63
N ASP A 30 7.26 3.56 25.45
CA ASP A 30 7.75 3.75 26.81
C ASP A 30 9.26 4.08 26.86
N SER A 31 9.70 4.66 27.98
CA SER A 31 11.09 5.08 28.18
C SER A 31 12.10 3.92 28.10
N LYS A 32 11.67 2.68 28.37
CA LYS A 32 12.52 1.50 28.35
C LYS A 32 12.75 1.04 26.91
N LEU A 33 11.69 0.98 26.10
CA LEU A 33 11.71 0.71 24.66
C LEU A 33 12.57 1.73 23.93
N ILE A 34 12.37 3.02 24.22
CA ILE A 34 13.20 4.08 23.64
C ILE A 34 14.68 3.85 24.00
N SER A 35 14.97 3.55 25.27
CA SER A 35 16.35 3.31 25.72
C SER A 35 17.01 2.09 25.07
N SER A 36 16.27 0.99 24.86
CA SER A 36 16.81 -0.20 24.19
C SER A 36 17.08 0.07 22.71
N LEU A 37 16.16 0.73 21.99
CA LEU A 37 16.36 1.11 20.58
C LEU A 37 17.63 1.95 20.40
N TYR A 38 17.84 2.95 21.26
CA TYR A 38 19.03 3.80 21.19
C TYR A 38 20.32 3.08 21.56
N ARG A 39 20.31 2.21 22.57
CA ARG A 39 21.54 1.61 23.12
C ARG A 39 21.97 0.34 22.39
N GLU A 40 21.01 -0.50 22.04
CA GLU A 40 21.26 -1.84 21.50
C GLU A 40 21.30 -1.78 19.97
N GLU A 41 20.39 -1.03 19.37
CA GLU A 41 20.17 -1.01 17.91
C GLU A 41 20.66 0.28 17.25
N GLN A 42 21.11 1.24 18.06
CA GLN A 42 21.52 2.58 17.62
C GLN A 42 20.45 3.28 16.78
N LEU A 43 19.17 2.97 17.01
CA LEU A 43 18.04 3.56 16.32
C LEU A 43 17.40 4.67 17.15
N THR A 44 17.00 5.74 16.49
CA THR A 44 16.09 6.72 17.09
C THR A 44 14.64 6.26 17.02
N GLN A 45 13.76 6.86 17.81
CA GLN A 45 12.33 6.61 17.74
C GLN A 45 11.76 6.86 16.33
N ASP A 46 12.17 7.95 15.67
CA ASP A 46 11.71 8.29 14.32
C ASP A 46 12.18 7.27 13.28
N GLU A 47 13.41 6.76 13.42
CA GLU A 47 13.97 5.73 12.55
C GLU A 47 13.22 4.41 12.71
N TYR A 48 12.94 4.01 13.95
CA TYR A 48 12.19 2.79 14.22
C TYR A 48 10.74 2.89 13.74
N LEU A 49 10.06 4.03 13.89
CA LEU A 49 8.70 4.22 13.36
C LEU A 49 8.64 4.01 11.84
N ILE A 50 9.63 4.54 11.11
CA ILE A 50 9.70 4.38 9.65
C ILE A 50 10.00 2.93 9.30
N LEU A 51 10.94 2.29 10.01
CA LEU A 51 11.29 0.90 9.80
C LEU A 51 10.10 -0.04 10.04
N ASP A 52 9.37 0.18 11.15
CA ASP A 52 8.16 -0.56 11.50
C ASP A 52 7.05 -0.35 10.46
N PHE A 53 6.80 0.92 10.08
CA PHE A 53 5.81 1.25 9.07
C PHE A 53 6.09 0.57 7.72
N ILE A 54 7.32 0.65 7.19
CA ILE A 54 7.64 0.00 5.92
C ILE A 54 7.60 -1.52 6.10
N GLY A 55 8.19 -2.06 7.17
CA GLY A 55 8.31 -3.50 7.42
C GLY A 55 6.97 -4.21 7.60
N VAL A 56 6.02 -3.63 8.33
CA VAL A 56 4.68 -4.20 8.44
C VAL A 56 3.97 -4.22 7.09
N ASN A 57 4.07 -3.11 6.34
CA ASN A 57 3.42 -3.06 5.03
C ASN A 57 4.10 -3.98 4.02
N ASP A 58 5.39 -4.26 4.17
CA ASP A 58 6.15 -5.22 3.37
C ASP A 58 5.72 -6.66 3.71
N LEU A 59 5.64 -7.01 5.00
CA LEU A 59 5.19 -8.34 5.46
C LEU A 59 3.79 -8.74 5.00
N LEU A 60 2.90 -7.76 4.83
CA LEU A 60 1.51 -8.02 4.44
C LEU A 60 1.34 -8.27 2.95
N ARG A 61 2.42 -8.21 2.17
CA ARG A 61 2.37 -8.14 0.71
C ARG A 61 3.35 -9.11 0.09
N ASP A 62 2.90 -9.76 -0.97
CA ASP A 62 3.80 -10.52 -1.80
C ASP A 62 4.59 -9.56 -2.69
N GLY A 63 5.92 -9.60 -2.55
CA GLY A 63 6.96 -8.99 -3.38
C GLY A 63 7.39 -7.57 -3.02
N THR A 64 8.05 -6.86 -3.93
CA THR A 64 8.89 -5.71 -3.54
C THR A 64 8.06 -4.44 -3.35
N LEU A 65 7.90 -4.03 -2.09
CA LEU A 65 7.19 -2.80 -1.72
C LEU A 65 8.12 -1.57 -1.76
N SER A 66 7.71 -0.57 -2.52
CA SER A 66 8.33 0.76 -2.54
C SER A 66 7.35 1.80 -2.01
N ILE A 67 7.72 2.51 -0.94
CA ILE A 67 6.87 3.54 -0.30
C ILE A 67 7.42 4.94 -0.58
N SER A 68 6.58 5.87 -1.04
CA SER A 68 6.96 7.26 -1.28
C SER A 68 7.19 8.06 0.01
N PHE A 69 8.02 9.11 -0.08
CA PHE A 69 8.17 10.09 1.01
C PHE A 69 6.84 10.72 1.43
N GLN A 70 5.94 10.99 0.47
CA GLN A 70 4.66 11.61 0.73
C GLN A 70 3.73 10.70 1.52
N ALA A 71 3.76 9.38 1.26
CA ALA A 71 3.03 8.40 2.05
C ALA A 71 3.49 8.42 3.51
N MET A 72 4.81 8.29 3.75
CA MET A 72 5.37 8.34 5.10
C MET A 72 5.01 9.65 5.83
N LYS A 73 5.12 10.79 5.16
CA LYS A 73 4.78 12.10 5.72
C LYS A 73 3.31 12.19 6.15
N ARG A 74 2.41 11.58 5.39
CA ARG A 74 0.96 11.64 5.65
C ARG A 74 0.53 10.66 6.74
N ILE A 75 1.17 9.49 6.80
CA ILE A 75 0.71 8.38 7.64
C ILE A 75 1.43 8.34 9.00
N ILE A 76 2.75 8.52 9.02
CA ILE A 76 3.57 8.43 10.26
C ILE A 76 3.45 9.72 11.11
N SER A 77 2.74 10.75 10.63
CA SER A 77 2.50 12.01 11.33
C SER A 77 3.78 12.74 11.82
N LEU A 78 4.93 12.46 11.22
CA LEU A 78 6.19 13.14 11.52
C LEU A 78 6.31 14.47 10.78
N HIS A 79 6.87 15.48 11.46
CA HIS A 79 7.27 16.73 10.81
C HIS A 79 8.29 16.45 9.68
N GLN A 80 8.16 17.13 8.54
CA GLN A 80 8.95 16.87 7.33
C GLN A 80 10.47 16.85 7.57
N ALA A 81 10.99 17.77 8.41
CA ALA A 81 12.41 17.83 8.72
C ALA A 81 12.89 16.60 9.53
N ARG A 82 12.06 16.11 10.46
CA ARG A 82 12.34 14.91 11.26
C ARG A 82 12.32 13.66 10.38
N LEU A 83 11.28 13.52 9.58
CA LEU A 83 11.15 12.42 8.61
C LEU A 83 12.35 12.36 7.66
N THR A 84 12.73 13.51 7.07
CA THR A 84 13.89 13.59 6.16
C THR A 84 15.18 13.13 6.86
N LYS A 85 15.41 13.60 8.09
CA LYS A 85 16.61 13.23 8.86
C LYS A 85 16.64 11.74 9.20
N ALA A 86 15.52 11.18 9.62
CA ALA A 86 15.41 9.78 9.99
C ALA A 86 15.58 8.86 8.76
N VAL A 87 14.91 9.15 7.64
CA VAL A 87 15.09 8.41 6.37
C VAL A 87 16.55 8.41 5.92
N ASN A 88 17.21 9.58 5.91
CA ASN A 88 18.61 9.66 5.49
C ASN A 88 19.54 8.85 6.40
N ARG A 89 19.24 8.76 7.69
CA ARG A 89 20.02 7.95 8.63
C ARG A 89 19.78 6.45 8.45
N LEU A 90 18.54 6.04 8.18
CA LEU A 90 18.23 4.65 7.82
C LEU A 90 18.95 4.23 6.53
N ILE A 91 19.01 5.10 5.52
CA ILE A 91 19.80 4.87 4.30
C ILE A 91 21.29 4.76 4.63
N ALA A 92 21.83 5.67 5.46
CA ALA A 92 23.24 5.63 5.85
C ALA A 92 23.62 4.39 6.69
N LYS A 93 22.63 3.75 7.33
CA LYS A 93 22.75 2.50 8.07
C LYS A 93 22.51 1.25 7.20
N ASP A 94 22.31 1.42 5.89
CA ASP A 94 21.98 0.35 4.96
C ASP A 94 20.70 -0.42 5.34
N LEU A 95 19.72 0.27 5.93
CA LEU A 95 18.42 -0.30 6.30
C LEU A 95 17.31 0.04 5.28
N LEU A 96 17.54 1.07 4.47
CA LEU A 96 16.66 1.49 3.39
C LEU A 96 17.45 1.80 2.13
N ILE A 97 16.88 1.44 0.98
CA ILE A 97 17.32 1.90 -0.33
C ILE A 97 16.38 3.00 -0.80
N LYS A 98 16.95 4.09 -1.34
CA LYS A 98 16.18 5.12 -2.04
C LYS A 98 16.06 4.76 -3.51
N GLU A 99 14.85 4.55 -3.97
CA GLU A 99 14.52 4.36 -5.37
C GLU A 99 14.09 5.68 -6.03
N LYS A 100 13.77 5.61 -7.32
CA LYS A 100 13.31 6.77 -8.10
C LYS A 100 12.08 7.45 -7.49
N PHE A 101 11.14 6.67 -6.95
CA PHE A 101 9.85 7.16 -6.47
C PHE A 101 9.50 6.77 -5.04
N GLY A 102 10.40 6.11 -4.33
CA GLY A 102 10.13 5.60 -3.00
C GLY A 102 11.35 5.07 -2.27
N TYR A 103 11.07 4.34 -1.21
CA TYR A 103 12.03 3.70 -0.33
C TYR A 103 11.57 2.27 -0.08
N THR A 104 12.54 1.37 -0.10
CA THR A 104 12.37 -0.08 0.07
C THR A 104 13.32 -0.54 1.18
N LEU A 105 12.94 -1.58 1.93
CA LEU A 105 13.86 -2.18 2.89
C LEU A 105 15.00 -2.90 2.18
N THR A 106 16.18 -2.88 2.78
CA THR A 106 17.27 -3.81 2.44
C THR A 106 17.05 -5.15 3.14
N ASP A 107 17.82 -6.17 2.76
CA ASP A 107 17.85 -7.46 3.49
C ASP A 107 18.20 -7.26 4.98
N GLU A 108 19.12 -6.33 5.27
CA GLU A 108 19.49 -5.95 6.65
C GLU A 108 18.33 -5.22 7.35
N GLY A 109 17.63 -4.34 6.63
CA GLY A 109 16.42 -3.66 7.11
C GLY A 109 15.31 -4.64 7.49
N ILE A 110 15.04 -5.63 6.62
CA ILE A 110 14.07 -6.71 6.87
C ILE A 110 14.49 -7.52 8.10
N THR A 111 15.75 -7.94 8.17
CA THR A 111 16.29 -8.74 9.27
C THR A 111 16.17 -8.00 10.61
N LEU A 112 16.56 -6.71 10.64
CA LEU A 112 16.44 -5.88 11.83
C LEU A 112 14.97 -5.69 12.22
N PHE A 113 14.11 -5.34 11.26
CA PHE A 113 12.69 -5.17 11.51
C PHE A 113 12.06 -6.43 12.12
N GLN A 114 12.28 -7.61 11.53
CA GLN A 114 11.77 -8.88 12.05
C GLN A 114 12.25 -9.17 13.48
N ARG A 115 13.55 -8.95 13.75
CA ARG A 115 14.12 -9.08 15.10
C ARG A 115 13.40 -8.19 16.10
N LEU A 116 13.23 -6.91 15.77
CA LEU A 116 12.58 -5.94 16.68
C LEU A 116 11.10 -6.24 16.87
N HIS A 117 10.42 -6.65 15.82
CA HIS A 117 9.00 -7.02 15.88
C HIS A 117 8.77 -8.20 16.85
N ILE A 118 9.65 -9.21 16.82
CA ILE A 118 9.68 -10.33 17.76
C ILE A 118 10.03 -9.85 19.18
N GLN A 119 11.10 -9.08 19.34
CA GLN A 119 11.58 -8.59 20.64
C GLN A 119 10.51 -7.79 21.38
N PHE A 120 9.73 -7.00 20.66
CA PHE A 120 8.68 -6.16 21.23
C PHE A 120 7.29 -6.80 21.23
N GLN A 121 7.19 -8.08 20.83
CA GLN A 121 5.93 -8.85 20.79
C GLN A 121 4.80 -8.11 20.06
N LYS A 122 5.15 -7.36 19.01
CA LYS A 122 4.16 -6.66 18.21
C LYS A 122 3.57 -7.68 17.26
N PHE A 123 2.35 -8.13 17.54
CA PHE A 123 1.63 -9.08 16.67
C PHE A 123 0.21 -8.60 16.35
N ALA A 124 -0.24 -7.52 16.98
CA ALA A 124 -1.58 -6.99 16.77
C ALA A 124 -1.53 -5.85 15.73
N LEU A 125 -1.90 -6.18 14.50
CA LEU A 125 -2.28 -5.15 13.52
C LEU A 125 -3.57 -4.50 14.01
N LYS A 126 -3.50 -3.23 14.45
CA LYS A 126 -4.72 -2.46 14.70
C LYS A 126 -5.37 -2.14 13.36
N GLN A 127 -6.45 -2.83 13.06
CA GLN A 127 -7.28 -2.50 11.91
C GLN A 127 -7.88 -1.10 12.12
N PRO A 128 -7.95 -0.26 11.07
CA PRO A 128 -8.71 0.97 11.15
C PRO A 128 -10.18 0.62 11.39
N ASN A 129 -10.72 1.03 12.53
CA ASN A 129 -12.16 0.89 12.80
C ASN A 129 -12.96 1.71 11.77
N ASP A 130 -14.05 1.14 11.26
CA ASP A 130 -15.09 1.83 10.45
C ASP A 130 -14.73 2.18 8.99
N LEU A 131 -13.94 1.35 8.31
CA LEU A 131 -13.61 1.54 6.90
C LEU A 131 -14.58 0.79 5.96
N PHE A 132 -15.11 1.48 4.96
CA PHE A 132 -15.84 0.89 3.82
C PHE A 132 -14.91 0.75 2.63
N THR A 133 -15.00 -0.37 1.91
CA THR A 133 -14.17 -0.63 0.71
C THR A 133 -15.05 -0.91 -0.49
N HIS A 134 -14.90 -0.09 -1.53
CA HIS A 134 -15.50 -0.32 -2.84
C HIS A 134 -14.47 -1.00 -3.73
N ILE A 135 -14.91 -2.00 -4.47
CA ILE A 135 -14.06 -2.82 -5.31
C ILE A 135 -14.69 -2.90 -6.69
N ALA A 136 -13.91 -2.52 -7.70
CA ALA A 136 -14.25 -2.74 -9.10
C ALA A 136 -13.27 -3.77 -9.69
N GLU A 137 -13.80 -4.85 -10.25
CA GLU A 137 -13.02 -5.91 -10.85
C GLU A 137 -13.29 -6.01 -12.34
N GLY A 138 -12.23 -6.23 -13.10
CA GLY A 138 -12.24 -6.19 -14.54
C GLY A 138 -11.09 -6.98 -15.14
N ASN A 139 -10.90 -6.81 -16.44
CA ASN A 139 -9.82 -7.46 -17.16
C ASN A 139 -9.39 -6.63 -18.38
N VAL A 140 -8.09 -6.66 -18.70
CA VAL A 140 -7.57 -6.14 -19.96
C VAL A 140 -7.78 -7.17 -21.08
N GLN A 141 -8.58 -6.82 -22.07
CA GLN A 141 -8.89 -7.72 -23.18
C GLN A 141 -7.67 -7.96 -24.06
N GLY A 142 -7.26 -9.22 -24.24
CA GLY A 142 -6.15 -9.56 -25.14
C GLY A 142 -5.14 -10.53 -24.51
N PRO A 143 -3.91 -10.61 -25.06
CA PRO A 143 -2.87 -11.47 -24.51
C PRO A 143 -2.39 -10.98 -23.14
N SER A 144 -1.78 -11.88 -22.37
CA SER A 144 -1.16 -11.53 -21.09
C SER A 144 -0.16 -10.39 -21.23
N LEU A 145 -0.17 -9.46 -20.28
CA LEU A 145 0.75 -8.34 -20.25
C LEU A 145 2.20 -8.83 -20.18
N GLN A 146 3.06 -8.17 -20.96
CA GLN A 146 4.50 -8.35 -20.94
C GLN A 146 5.16 -7.35 -19.98
N GLU A 147 6.38 -7.65 -19.55
CA GLU A 147 7.14 -6.81 -18.60
C GLU A 147 7.22 -5.33 -19.01
N PHE A 148 7.43 -5.05 -20.29
CA PHE A 148 7.52 -3.67 -20.79
C PHE A 148 6.19 -2.90 -20.60
N GLN A 149 5.04 -3.56 -20.68
CA GLN A 149 3.73 -2.93 -20.51
C GLN A 149 3.51 -2.53 -19.05
N TYR A 150 3.96 -3.36 -18.10
CA TYR A 150 3.99 -2.95 -16.69
C TYR A 150 4.85 -1.70 -16.51
N GLN A 151 6.03 -1.62 -17.14
CA GLN A 151 6.88 -0.42 -17.08
C GLN A 151 6.21 0.82 -17.69
N GLU A 152 5.46 0.69 -18.78
CA GLU A 152 4.70 1.79 -19.38
C GLU A 152 3.59 2.29 -18.43
N ILE A 153 2.85 1.37 -17.83
CA ILE A 153 1.82 1.68 -16.82
C ILE A 153 2.45 2.39 -15.62
N GLU A 154 3.59 1.91 -15.13
CA GLU A 154 4.34 2.54 -14.05
C GLU A 154 4.77 3.97 -14.40
N ASN A 155 5.34 4.16 -15.59
CA ASN A 155 5.73 5.49 -16.07
C ASN A 155 4.50 6.40 -16.26
N ALA A 156 3.33 5.82 -16.53
CA ALA A 156 2.09 6.54 -16.68
C ALA A 156 1.49 6.97 -15.33
N LEU A 157 1.70 6.22 -14.25
CA LEU A 157 0.97 6.36 -12.99
C LEU A 157 1.81 6.78 -11.78
N ILE A 158 3.07 6.36 -11.71
CA ILE A 158 3.92 6.58 -10.54
C ILE A 158 4.41 8.01 -10.48
N GLY A 159 4.34 8.59 -9.28
CA GLY A 159 4.72 9.99 -9.04
C GLY A 159 3.78 11.00 -9.67
N LYS A 160 2.73 10.56 -10.39
CA LYS A 160 1.73 11.43 -11.00
C LYS A 160 0.56 11.69 -10.07
N TRP A 161 -0.11 12.80 -10.34
CA TRP A 161 -1.30 13.24 -9.62
C TRP A 161 -2.49 13.10 -10.56
N PHE A 162 -3.61 12.63 -10.03
CA PHE A 162 -4.88 12.74 -10.73
C PHE A 162 -5.98 13.10 -9.73
N GLY A 163 -6.70 14.18 -10.03
CA GLY A 163 -7.62 14.80 -9.07
C GLY A 163 -6.96 15.05 -7.70
N LYS A 164 -7.59 14.54 -6.65
CA LYS A 164 -7.09 14.61 -5.26
C LYS A 164 -6.12 13.50 -4.88
N PHE A 165 -5.90 12.50 -5.72
CA PHE A 165 -5.05 11.35 -5.39
C PHE A 165 -3.58 11.64 -5.62
N ARG A 166 -2.75 11.15 -4.70
CA ARG A 166 -1.29 11.29 -4.69
C ARG A 166 -0.67 9.91 -4.54
N TYR A 167 0.29 9.59 -5.39
CA TYR A 167 1.00 8.32 -5.36
C TYR A 167 1.58 8.06 -3.96
N THR A 168 1.35 6.85 -3.44
CA THR A 168 1.86 6.43 -2.14
C THR A 168 2.86 5.31 -2.24
N SER A 169 2.54 4.26 -3.00
CA SER A 169 3.28 3.01 -2.98
C SER A 169 3.16 2.26 -4.29
N LYS A 170 4.12 1.38 -4.53
CA LYS A 170 4.11 0.37 -5.58
C LYS A 170 4.52 -0.97 -4.98
N ILE A 171 3.89 -2.04 -5.42
CA ILE A 171 4.34 -3.41 -5.20
C ILE A 171 4.52 -4.05 -6.56
N LEU A 172 5.68 -4.64 -6.80
CA LEU A 172 5.98 -5.32 -8.07
C LEU A 172 6.47 -6.74 -7.82
N ASN A 173 5.83 -7.67 -8.53
CA ASN A 173 6.21 -9.07 -8.59
C ASN A 173 6.34 -9.45 -10.06
N ASN A 174 6.90 -10.62 -10.34
CA ASN A 174 7.21 -11.08 -11.70
C ASN A 174 6.04 -10.89 -12.69
N ASN A 175 4.80 -11.13 -12.25
CA ASN A 175 3.61 -11.06 -13.10
C ASN A 175 2.48 -10.23 -12.45
N SER A 176 2.77 -9.31 -11.54
CA SER A 176 1.74 -8.45 -10.97
C SER A 176 2.27 -7.09 -10.53
N LEU A 177 1.45 -6.07 -10.72
CA LEU A 177 1.74 -4.71 -10.31
C LEU A 177 0.59 -4.20 -9.43
N GLU A 178 0.93 -3.67 -8.27
CA GLU A 178 0.01 -2.89 -7.45
C GLU A 178 0.53 -1.47 -7.31
N ILE A 179 -0.35 -0.48 -7.48
CA ILE A 179 -0.04 0.94 -7.24
C ILE A 179 -1.08 1.49 -6.27
N GLY A 180 -0.61 2.20 -5.25
CA GLY A 180 -1.43 2.85 -4.24
C GLY A 180 -1.42 4.37 -4.35
N TRP A 181 -2.53 4.98 -3.95
CA TRP A 181 -2.69 6.42 -3.80
C TRP A 181 -3.49 6.77 -2.54
N ILE A 182 -3.28 7.99 -2.06
CA ILE A 182 -4.07 8.60 -0.98
C ILE A 182 -4.58 9.96 -1.43
N SER A 183 -5.78 10.33 -1.00
CA SER A 183 -6.30 11.68 -1.24
C SER A 183 -5.51 12.75 -0.48
N THR A 184 -5.61 14.00 -0.94
CA THR A 184 -4.90 15.14 -0.34
C THR A 184 -5.25 15.41 1.11
N ASP A 185 -6.45 15.04 1.55
CA ASP A 185 -6.97 15.13 2.91
C ASP A 185 -6.76 13.84 3.73
N GLY A 186 -6.25 12.76 3.11
CA GLY A 186 -5.96 11.49 3.80
C GLY A 186 -7.19 10.61 4.07
N THR A 187 -8.36 10.98 3.56
CA THR A 187 -9.64 10.29 3.86
C THR A 187 -9.94 9.14 2.91
N LEU A 188 -9.35 9.15 1.71
CA LEU A 188 -9.55 8.14 0.68
C LEU A 188 -8.25 7.45 0.34
N PHE A 189 -8.31 6.12 0.26
CA PHE A 189 -7.20 5.27 -0.13
C PHE A 189 -7.60 4.50 -1.37
N ALA A 190 -6.85 4.67 -2.45
CA ALA A 190 -7.11 3.99 -3.72
C ALA A 190 -5.95 3.05 -4.06
N SER A 191 -6.26 1.94 -4.71
CA SER A 191 -5.24 1.08 -5.31
C SER A 191 -5.71 0.51 -6.64
N LEU A 192 -4.74 0.21 -7.49
CA LEU A 192 -4.90 -0.55 -8.72
C LEU A 192 -3.99 -1.77 -8.60
N LYS A 193 -4.56 -2.97 -8.72
CA LYS A 193 -3.83 -4.22 -8.85
C LYS A 193 -4.06 -4.81 -10.23
N ILE A 194 -2.98 -5.22 -10.87
CA ILE A 194 -2.95 -5.91 -12.15
C ILE A 194 -2.34 -7.29 -11.93
N GLY A 195 -3.13 -8.33 -12.16
CA GLY A 195 -2.76 -9.73 -11.98
C GLY A 195 -2.10 -10.35 -13.22
N PRO A 196 -1.61 -11.60 -13.08
CA PRO A 196 -0.92 -12.34 -14.15
C PRO A 196 -1.82 -12.73 -15.33
N GLY A 197 -3.13 -12.84 -15.12
CA GLY A 197 -4.13 -13.16 -16.14
C GLY A 197 -4.87 -11.92 -16.65
N ASN A 198 -4.21 -10.75 -16.61
CA ASN A 198 -4.78 -9.44 -16.94
C ASN A 198 -5.95 -9.02 -16.04
N GLU A 199 -6.11 -9.66 -14.88
CA GLU A 199 -7.16 -9.28 -13.93
C GLU A 199 -6.85 -7.89 -13.37
N LEU A 200 -7.85 -7.03 -13.38
CA LEU A 200 -7.76 -5.70 -12.81
C LEU A 200 -8.63 -5.62 -11.57
N LYS A 201 -8.08 -5.05 -10.51
CA LYS A 201 -8.83 -4.73 -9.30
C LYS A 201 -8.52 -3.30 -8.90
N ILE A 202 -9.55 -2.45 -8.88
CA ILE A 202 -9.47 -1.11 -8.31
C ILE A 202 -10.17 -1.16 -6.96
N ASN A 203 -9.47 -0.75 -5.91
CA ASN A 203 -10.07 -0.59 -4.59
C ASN A 203 -10.11 0.89 -4.23
N LEU A 204 -11.20 1.31 -3.59
CA LEU A 204 -11.33 2.61 -2.94
C LEU A 204 -11.89 2.40 -1.54
N SER A 205 -11.09 2.77 -0.55
CA SER A 205 -11.47 2.66 0.85
C SER A 205 -11.63 4.04 1.49
N THR A 206 -12.64 4.19 2.34
CA THR A 206 -13.07 5.46 2.94
C THR A 206 -13.78 5.23 4.27
N TYR A 207 -13.82 6.26 5.13
CA TYR A 207 -14.70 6.30 6.30
C TYR A 207 -16.10 6.86 5.98
N ASP A 208 -16.26 7.50 4.81
CA ASP A 208 -17.52 8.09 4.34
C ASP A 208 -17.99 7.40 3.06
N LEU A 209 -19.01 6.55 3.19
CA LEU A 209 -19.63 5.80 2.10
C LEU A 209 -20.18 6.71 0.98
N THR A 210 -20.66 7.90 1.32
CA THR A 210 -21.36 8.79 0.36
C THR A 210 -20.41 9.36 -0.69
N ILE A 211 -19.16 9.61 -0.31
CA ILE A 211 -18.14 10.19 -1.20
C ILE A 211 -17.58 9.13 -2.16
N ALA A 212 -17.49 7.86 -1.73
CA ALA A 212 -16.72 6.87 -2.48
C ALA A 212 -17.36 6.42 -3.79
N GLN A 213 -18.69 6.48 -3.95
CA GLN A 213 -19.32 6.06 -5.21
C GLN A 213 -18.91 6.93 -6.40
N THR A 214 -18.93 8.25 -6.25
CA THR A 214 -18.50 9.17 -7.31
C THR A 214 -17.00 9.04 -7.57
N GLU A 215 -16.22 8.89 -6.51
CA GLU A 215 -14.77 8.82 -6.62
C GLU A 215 -14.27 7.52 -7.26
N ILE A 216 -14.90 6.37 -6.98
CA ILE A 216 -14.51 5.12 -7.63
C ILE A 216 -14.88 5.12 -9.12
N GLN A 217 -15.98 5.77 -9.52
CA GLN A 217 -16.30 5.93 -10.94
C GLN A 217 -15.27 6.81 -11.66
N TYR A 218 -14.86 7.92 -11.04
CA TYR A 218 -13.78 8.76 -11.56
C TYR A 218 -12.46 8.00 -11.67
N LEU A 219 -12.10 7.23 -10.64
CA LEU A 219 -10.92 6.36 -10.63
C LEU A 219 -10.95 5.35 -11.76
N ILE A 220 -12.06 4.62 -11.92
CA ILE A 220 -12.22 3.64 -13.00
C ILE A 220 -12.03 4.30 -14.36
N SER A 221 -12.75 5.40 -14.63
CA SER A 221 -12.64 6.09 -15.91
C SER A 221 -11.23 6.58 -16.21
N HIS A 222 -10.58 7.21 -15.22
CA HIS A 222 -9.23 7.74 -15.38
C HIS A 222 -8.18 6.63 -15.57
N LEU A 223 -8.25 5.57 -14.77
CA LEU A 223 -7.32 4.45 -14.84
C LEU A 223 -7.54 3.63 -16.12
N SER A 224 -8.79 3.39 -16.54
CA SER A 224 -9.08 2.76 -17.84
C SER A 224 -8.40 3.50 -18.98
N GLN A 225 -8.57 4.82 -19.08
CA GLN A 225 -7.96 5.62 -20.16
C GLN A 225 -6.44 5.49 -20.19
N ILE A 226 -5.79 5.51 -19.02
CA ILE A 226 -4.34 5.37 -18.92
C ILE A 226 -3.91 3.96 -19.30
N LEU A 227 -4.60 2.93 -18.81
CA LEU A 227 -4.29 1.54 -19.09
C LEU A 227 -4.48 1.21 -20.57
N GLU A 228 -5.59 1.63 -21.16
CA GLU A 228 -5.87 1.44 -22.59
C GLU A 228 -4.82 2.13 -23.46
N ALA A 229 -4.42 3.35 -23.11
CA ALA A 229 -3.36 4.06 -23.84
C ALA A 229 -1.97 3.42 -23.65
N SER A 230 -1.71 2.80 -22.50
CA SER A 230 -0.41 2.16 -22.21
C SER A 230 -0.31 0.76 -22.81
N ILE A 231 -1.43 0.03 -22.90
CA ILE A 231 -1.45 -1.37 -23.29
C ILE A 231 -1.90 -1.54 -24.76
N ASP A 232 -2.56 -0.53 -25.33
CA ASP A 232 -3.23 -0.59 -26.63
C ASP A 232 -4.30 -1.69 -26.68
N ALA A 233 -5.06 -1.82 -25.59
CA ALA A 233 -6.09 -2.85 -25.44
C ALA A 233 -7.26 -2.37 -24.58
N PRO A 234 -8.52 -2.75 -24.87
CA PRO A 234 -9.68 -2.33 -24.09
C PRO A 234 -9.66 -2.86 -22.65
N VAL A 235 -10.11 -2.03 -21.71
CA VAL A 235 -10.28 -2.39 -20.30
C VAL A 235 -11.76 -2.50 -19.96
N VAL A 236 -12.17 -3.66 -19.42
CA VAL A 236 -13.58 -3.90 -19.09
C VAL A 236 -13.75 -4.24 -17.61
N PHE A 237 -14.55 -3.45 -16.89
CA PHE A 237 -14.96 -3.72 -15.52
C PHE A 237 -16.33 -4.41 -15.50
N ASN A 238 -16.41 -5.59 -14.89
CA ASN A 238 -17.59 -6.46 -14.92
C ASN A 238 -18.22 -6.66 -13.54
N HIS A 239 -17.45 -6.41 -12.47
CA HIS A 239 -17.92 -6.62 -11.11
C HIS A 239 -17.69 -5.38 -10.26
N PHE A 240 -18.68 -5.08 -9.42
CA PHE A 240 -18.60 -4.03 -8.43
C PHE A 240 -19.17 -4.53 -7.12
N SER A 241 -18.41 -4.40 -6.04
CA SER A 241 -18.81 -4.82 -4.70
C SER A 241 -18.42 -3.77 -3.67
N ILE A 242 -19.21 -3.69 -2.60
CA ILE A 242 -18.95 -2.83 -1.45
C ILE A 242 -18.87 -3.72 -0.22
N PHE A 243 -17.87 -3.48 0.62
CA PHE A 243 -17.65 -4.20 1.86
C PHE A 243 -17.65 -3.22 3.04
N ASP A 244 -18.25 -3.63 4.14
CA ASP A 244 -18.17 -2.92 5.42
C ASP A 244 -16.88 -3.25 6.19
N LYS A 245 -16.74 -2.68 7.38
CA LYS A 245 -15.61 -2.89 8.29
C LYS A 245 -15.43 -4.33 8.78
N ASN A 246 -16.47 -5.15 8.71
CA ASN A 246 -16.42 -6.56 9.10
C ASN A 246 -16.20 -7.47 7.88
N ASN A 247 -15.83 -6.86 6.74
CA ASN A 247 -15.71 -7.53 5.45
C ASN A 247 -17.01 -8.21 5.00
N GLN A 248 -18.15 -7.72 5.47
CA GLN A 248 -19.45 -8.16 5.00
C GLN A 248 -19.81 -7.39 3.75
N LYS A 249 -20.15 -8.13 2.69
CA LYS A 249 -20.62 -7.53 1.45
C LYS A 249 -21.92 -6.78 1.72
N ILE A 250 -21.92 -5.49 1.43
CA ILE A 250 -23.12 -4.66 1.47
C ILE A 250 -23.83 -4.85 0.14
N GLU A 251 -24.91 -5.64 0.16
CA GLU A 251 -25.83 -5.66 -0.97
C GLU A 251 -26.43 -4.27 -1.15
N THR A 252 -26.26 -3.74 -2.35
CA THR A 252 -26.77 -2.43 -2.71
C THR A 252 -27.47 -2.57 -4.05
N ASP A 253 -28.65 -1.95 -4.18
CA ASP A 253 -29.49 -1.95 -5.39
C ASP A 253 -28.86 -1.13 -6.55
N PHE A 254 -27.53 -1.12 -6.69
CA PHE A 254 -26.82 -0.41 -7.75
C PHE A 254 -26.90 -1.18 -9.08
N ALA A 255 -28.13 -1.34 -9.55
CA ALA A 255 -28.41 -1.70 -10.93
C ALA A 255 -27.78 -0.65 -11.85
N LYS A 256 -26.83 -1.10 -12.67
CA LYS A 256 -26.34 -0.45 -13.90
C LYS A 256 -25.47 0.79 -13.70
N ILE A 257 -24.23 0.60 -13.24
CA ILE A 257 -23.14 1.46 -13.72
C ILE A 257 -22.86 1.04 -15.17
N LYS A 258 -23.39 1.78 -16.14
CA LYS A 258 -22.98 1.62 -17.54
C LYS A 258 -21.60 2.26 -17.68
N PHE A 259 -20.57 1.45 -17.87
CA PHE A 259 -19.28 1.91 -18.36
C PHE A 259 -19.49 2.32 -19.83
N ALA A 260 -19.40 3.61 -20.13
CA ALA A 260 -19.30 4.06 -21.50
C ALA A 260 -17.90 3.68 -21.99
N GLY A 261 -17.85 2.72 -22.92
CA GLY A 261 -16.68 2.49 -23.76
C GLY A 261 -16.50 3.60 -24.77
#